data_AF-A0A821QYK3-F1
#
_entry.id   AF-A0A821QYK3-F1
#
_cell.length_a   1.000
_cell.length_b   1.000
_cell.length_c   1.000
_cell.angle_alpha   90.00
_cell.angle_beta   90.00
_cell.angle_gamma   90.00
#
_symmetry.space_group_name_H-M   'P 1'
#
loop_
_entity.id
_entity.type
_entity.pdbx_description
1 polymer ?
#
loop_
_entity_poly.entity_id
_entity_poly.type
_entity_poly.pdbx_seq_one_letter_code
_entity_poly.pdbx_strand_id
1 'polypeptide(L)'
;MGVPHITGFCWCMGLETGCKFIGFLHLLTSFSLMVVCSIYAEAFRAFAGTAEDAGDHVYSTWYAITTSVAVLSAVHVLLASSLLYGAYKRSCRVLRGWVFVMCALSLSSLLYILGSMPWGFSSSGSEIYLAVVEGVFFYGSMLYCILCVNSFYLMLKSTEDMRGPCKADY
;
A
#
# COMPACT_ATOMS: atom_id res chain seq x y z
N MET A 1 -12.73 -17.90 17.39
CA MET A 1 -11.29 -17.53 17.52
C MET A 1 -11.18 -16.04 17.27
N GLY A 2 -10.66 -15.27 18.22
CA GLY A 2 -10.51 -13.82 18.06
C GLY A 2 -9.48 -13.51 16.97
N VAL A 3 -9.83 -12.62 16.04
CA VAL A 3 -8.88 -12.10 15.04
C VAL A 3 -7.81 -11.30 15.80
N PRO A 4 -6.50 -11.44 15.45
CA PRO A 4 -5.46 -10.64 16.07
C PRO A 4 -5.79 -9.15 15.92
N HIS A 5 -5.79 -8.44 17.05
CA HIS A 5 -6.00 -7.00 17.12
C HIS A 5 -5.00 -6.41 18.12
N ILE A 6 -4.68 -5.13 17.91
CA ILE A 6 -3.82 -4.34 18.80
C ILE A 6 -4.64 -3.20 19.40
N THR A 7 -4.30 -2.78 20.61
CA THR A 7 -5.06 -1.75 21.36
C THR A 7 -4.52 -0.33 21.17
N GLY A 8 -3.31 -0.19 20.61
CA GLY A 8 -2.66 1.08 20.31
C GLY A 8 -1.78 0.98 19.07
N PHE A 9 -1.49 2.12 18.44
CA PHE A 9 -0.59 2.18 17.28
C PHE A 9 0.88 2.19 17.71
N CYS A 10 1.21 2.80 18.83
CA CYS A 10 2.51 2.67 19.48
C CYS A 10 2.34 3.07 20.96
N TRP A 11 3.40 3.04 21.76
CA TRP A 11 3.32 3.40 23.18
C TRP A 11 2.74 4.80 23.46
N CYS A 12 2.76 5.72 22.49
CA CYS A 12 2.26 7.09 22.67
C CYS A 12 1.06 7.46 21.79
N MET A 13 0.59 6.59 20.89
CA MET A 13 -0.46 6.93 19.93
C MET A 13 -1.63 5.93 19.97
N GLY A 14 -2.85 6.49 20.10
CA GLY A 14 -4.08 5.73 19.91
C GLY A 14 -4.27 5.27 18.46
N LEU A 15 -5.10 4.24 18.27
CA LEU A 15 -5.36 3.62 16.97
C LEU A 15 -5.84 4.61 15.90
N GLU A 16 -6.66 5.59 16.27
CA GLU A 16 -7.16 6.62 15.35
C GLU A 16 -6.03 7.48 14.79
N THR A 17 -5.18 8.01 15.67
CA THR A 17 -4.03 8.84 15.28
C THR A 17 -3.05 8.02 14.46
N GLY A 18 -2.85 6.75 14.82
CA GLY A 18 -2.06 5.80 14.04
C GLY A 18 -2.59 5.61 12.61
N CYS A 19 -3.90 5.39 12.45
CA CYS A 19 -4.50 5.24 11.12
C CYS A 19 -4.34 6.49 10.26
N LYS A 20 -4.49 7.69 10.86
CA LYS A 20 -4.24 8.96 10.17
C LYS A 20 -2.77 9.08 9.76
N PHE A 21 -1.85 8.76 10.67
CA PHE A 21 -0.42 8.78 10.40
C PHE A 21 -0.03 7.83 9.26
N ILE A 22 -0.49 6.58 9.29
CA ILE A 22 -0.33 5.61 8.20
C ILE A 22 -0.87 6.21 6.89
N GLY A 23 -2.11 6.73 6.90
CA GLY A 23 -2.72 7.35 5.72
C GLY A 23 -1.88 8.49 5.14
N PHE A 24 -1.33 9.37 5.97
CA PHE A 24 -0.45 10.45 5.52
C PHE A 24 0.88 9.95 4.96
N LEU A 25 1.52 8.96 5.60
CA LEU A 25 2.75 8.38 5.08
C LEU A 25 2.52 7.73 3.71
N HIS A 26 1.47 6.92 3.56
CA HIS A 26 1.12 6.34 2.26
C HIS A 26 0.82 7.41 1.22
N LEU A 27 0.10 8.47 1.59
CA LEU A 27 -0.24 9.55 0.68
C LEU A 27 1.02 10.30 0.22
N LEU A 28 1.90 10.68 1.16
CA LEU A 28 3.13 11.41 0.87
C LEU A 28 4.07 10.58 -0.01
N THR A 29 4.31 9.33 0.33
CA THR A 29 5.20 8.44 -0.44
C THR A 29 4.65 8.20 -1.83
N SER A 30 3.35 7.87 -1.96
CA SER A 30 2.73 7.59 -3.26
C SER A 30 2.65 8.83 -4.14
N PHE A 31 2.33 9.99 -3.57
CA PHE A 31 2.28 11.24 -4.32
C PHE A 31 3.67 11.65 -4.81
N SER A 32 4.68 11.53 -3.95
CA SER A 32 6.08 11.81 -4.32
C SER A 32 6.55 10.88 -5.43
N LEU A 33 6.27 9.57 -5.30
CA LEU A 33 6.63 8.58 -6.31
C LEU A 33 5.93 8.84 -7.65
N MET A 34 4.63 9.18 -7.62
CA MET A 34 3.87 9.56 -8.80
C MET A 34 4.53 10.74 -9.53
N VAL A 35 4.83 11.83 -8.82
CA VAL A 35 5.45 13.03 -9.40
C VAL A 35 6.82 12.71 -9.99
N VAL A 36 7.69 12.05 -9.21
CA VAL A 36 9.05 11.71 -9.64
C VAL A 36 9.02 10.80 -10.87
N CYS A 37 8.20 9.74 -10.85
CA CYS A 37 8.08 8.82 -11.98
C CYS A 37 7.45 9.49 -13.21
N SER A 38 6.55 10.46 -13.05
CA SER A 38 6.02 11.23 -14.18
C SER A 38 7.12 12.08 -14.85
N ILE A 39 7.98 12.73 -14.06
CA ILE A 39 9.11 13.53 -14.58
C ILE A 39 10.08 12.61 -15.35
N TYR A 40 10.46 11.47 -14.76
CA TYR A 40 11.35 10.51 -15.43
C TYR A 40 10.71 9.88 -16.67
N ALA A 41 9.40 9.58 -16.64
CA ALA A 41 8.69 9.07 -17.81
C ALA A 41 8.75 10.06 -18.97
N GLU A 42 8.58 11.36 -18.72
CA GLU A 42 8.71 12.38 -19.76
C GLU A 42 10.13 12.43 -20.32
N ALA A 43 11.15 12.38 -19.46
CA ALA A 43 12.55 12.36 -19.87
C ALA A 43 12.88 11.14 -20.75
N PHE A 44 12.49 9.93 -20.34
CA PHE A 44 12.75 8.71 -21.11
C PHE A 44 11.95 8.64 -22.40
N ARG A 45 10.73 9.20 -22.42
CA ARG A 45 9.90 9.28 -23.63
C ARG A 45 10.58 10.08 -24.75
N ALA A 46 11.39 11.09 -24.42
CA ALA A 46 12.09 11.90 -25.42
C ALA A 46 13.11 11.07 -26.24
N PHE A 47 13.64 10.00 -25.65
CA PHE A 47 14.65 9.13 -26.28
C PHE A 47 14.05 7.81 -26.80
N ALA A 48 12.89 7.40 -26.31
CA ALA A 48 12.22 6.18 -26.74
C ALA A 48 11.92 6.18 -28.25
N GLY A 49 12.37 5.13 -28.96
CA GLY A 49 12.22 5.00 -30.41
C GLY A 49 13.18 5.85 -31.26
N THR A 50 14.14 6.54 -30.62
CA THR A 50 15.22 7.26 -31.33
C THR A 50 16.40 6.34 -31.63
N ALA A 51 17.42 6.86 -32.33
CA ALA A 51 18.67 6.14 -32.58
C ALA A 51 19.40 5.76 -31.27
N GLU A 52 19.21 6.54 -30.19
CA GLU A 52 19.81 6.25 -28.87
C GLU A 52 19.12 5.09 -28.13
N ASP A 53 17.90 4.71 -28.56
CA ASP A 53 17.13 3.58 -28.05
C ASP A 53 17.16 2.37 -29.01
N ALA A 54 17.88 2.50 -30.13
CA ALA A 54 18.01 1.47 -31.14
C ALA A 54 19.08 0.44 -30.73
N GLY A 55 18.63 -0.69 -30.17
CA GLY A 55 19.49 -1.85 -29.90
C GLY A 55 19.12 -2.54 -28.60
N ASP A 56 19.31 -1.85 -27.48
CA ASP A 56 19.06 -2.39 -26.13
C ASP A 56 17.68 -2.01 -25.57
N HIS A 57 16.96 -1.09 -26.22
CA HIS A 57 15.62 -0.61 -25.84
C HIS A 57 15.53 -0.08 -24.42
N VAL A 58 16.66 0.39 -23.86
CA VAL A 58 16.74 0.81 -22.45
C VAL A 58 15.78 1.95 -22.15
N TYR A 59 15.67 2.95 -23.02
CA TYR A 59 14.77 4.09 -22.81
C TYR A 59 13.30 3.68 -22.94
N SER A 60 12.98 2.83 -23.91
CA SER A 60 11.63 2.26 -24.05
C SER A 60 11.21 1.43 -22.83
N THR A 61 12.12 0.59 -22.30
CA THR A 61 11.86 -0.21 -21.09
C THR A 61 11.68 0.69 -19.86
N TRP A 62 12.58 1.64 -19.63
CA TRP A 62 12.47 2.55 -18.49
C TRP A 62 11.23 3.43 -18.58
N TYR A 63 10.88 3.93 -19.76
CA TYR A 63 9.62 4.66 -19.98
C TYR A 63 8.40 3.82 -19.57
N ALA A 64 8.35 2.54 -19.98
CA ALA A 64 7.27 1.65 -19.60
C ALA A 64 7.21 1.40 -18.08
N ILE A 65 8.36 1.18 -17.44
CA ILE A 65 8.47 0.98 -15.99
C ILE A 65 8.01 2.24 -15.24
N THR A 66 8.57 3.41 -15.53
CA THR A 66 8.24 4.65 -14.83
C THR A 66 6.78 5.06 -15.04
N THR A 67 6.24 4.87 -16.25
CA THR A 67 4.82 5.12 -16.53
C THR A 67 3.93 4.18 -15.71
N SER A 68 4.27 2.88 -15.66
CA SER A 68 3.53 1.90 -14.87
C SER A 68 3.54 2.24 -13.38
N VAL A 69 4.71 2.59 -12.84
CA VAL A 69 4.85 2.99 -11.44
C VAL A 69 4.09 4.27 -11.14
N ALA A 70 4.09 5.27 -12.03
CA ALA A 70 3.33 6.50 -11.86
C ALA A 70 1.81 6.23 -11.81
N VAL A 71 1.29 5.39 -12.71
CA VAL A 71 -0.12 4.99 -12.73
C VAL A 71 -0.52 4.23 -11.46
N LEU A 72 0.28 3.26 -11.04
CA LEU A 72 0.04 2.51 -9.79
C LEU A 72 0.10 3.43 -8.57
N SER A 73 1.03 4.39 -8.55
CA SER A 73 1.15 5.39 -7.49
C SER A 73 -0.08 6.29 -7.42
N ALA A 74 -0.67 6.67 -8.56
CA ALA A 74 -1.93 7.42 -8.59
C ALA A 74 -3.09 6.62 -7.97
N VAL A 75 -3.19 5.32 -8.27
CA VAL A 75 -4.16 4.43 -7.61
C VAL A 75 -3.90 4.34 -6.10
N HIS A 76 -2.63 4.27 -5.70
CA HIS A 76 -2.24 4.25 -4.29
C HIS A 76 -2.58 5.56 -3.57
N VAL A 77 -2.46 6.72 -4.23
CA VAL A 77 -2.92 8.02 -3.71
C VAL A 77 -4.42 7.98 -3.41
N LEU A 78 -5.25 7.41 -4.29
CA LEU A 78 -6.68 7.23 -4.04
C LEU A 78 -6.94 6.31 -2.85
N LEU A 79 -6.19 5.21 -2.75
CA LEU A 79 -6.30 4.26 -1.65
C LEU A 79 -5.90 4.89 -0.31
N ALA A 80 -4.82 5.68 -0.27
CA ALA A 80 -4.39 6.43 0.91
C ALA A 80 -5.40 7.51 1.31
N SER A 81 -5.96 8.23 0.33
CA SER A 81 -7.01 9.21 0.54
C SER A 81 -8.27 8.58 1.11
N SER A 82 -8.63 7.37 0.65
CA SER A 82 -9.78 6.62 1.18
C SER A 82 -9.55 6.17 2.64
N LEU A 83 -8.32 5.81 3.03
CA LEU A 83 -7.97 5.54 4.42
C LEU A 83 -8.11 6.79 5.28
N LEU A 84 -7.55 7.93 4.84
CA LEU A 84 -7.67 9.19 5.58
C LEU A 84 -9.14 9.58 5.73
N TYR A 85 -9.93 9.51 4.66
CA TYR A 85 -11.37 9.73 4.72
C TYR A 85 -12.05 8.80 5.73
N GLY A 86 -11.78 7.50 5.67
CA GLY A 86 -12.31 6.51 6.60
C GLY A 86 -11.92 6.79 8.05
N ALA A 87 -10.69 7.24 8.29
CA ALA A 87 -10.19 7.56 9.61
C ALA A 87 -10.80 8.85 10.17
N TYR A 88 -10.88 9.92 9.39
CA TYR A 88 -11.46 11.20 9.81
C TYR A 88 -12.98 11.13 9.97
N LYS A 89 -13.69 10.46 9.07
CA LYS A 89 -15.14 10.27 9.15
C LYS A 89 -15.55 9.09 10.01
N ARG A 90 -14.58 8.36 10.59
CA ARG A 90 -14.79 7.14 11.39
C ARG A 90 -15.73 6.16 10.70
N SER A 91 -15.60 6.01 9.38
CA SER A 91 -16.52 5.20 8.57
C SER A 91 -16.10 3.74 8.56
N CYS A 92 -16.81 2.91 9.32
CA CYS A 92 -16.57 1.46 9.40
C CYS A 92 -16.58 0.77 8.02
N ARG A 93 -17.49 1.17 7.13
CA ARG A 93 -17.57 0.59 5.77
C ARG A 93 -16.31 0.86 4.95
N VAL A 94 -15.81 2.09 4.98
CA VAL A 94 -14.60 2.48 4.23
C VAL A 94 -13.37 1.79 4.80
N LEU A 95 -13.20 1.81 6.12
CA LEU A 95 -12.05 1.17 6.78
C LEU A 95 -12.02 -0.34 6.53
N ARG A 96 -13.17 -1.02 6.61
CA ARG A 96 -13.28 -2.45 6.28
C ARG A 96 -12.93 -2.73 4.82
N GLY A 97 -13.45 -1.90 3.91
CA GLY A 97 -13.14 -1.99 2.48
C GLY A 97 -11.64 -1.83 2.21
N TRP A 98 -11.02 -0.83 2.85
CA TRP A 98 -9.58 -0.58 2.74
C TRP A 98 -8.74 -1.76 3.20
N VAL A 99 -9.04 -2.31 4.38
CA VAL A 99 -8.34 -3.50 4.93
C VAL A 99 -8.46 -4.69 3.96
N PHE A 100 -9.66 -4.93 3.42
CA PHE A 100 -9.87 -6.00 2.46
C PHE A 100 -9.03 -5.82 1.18
N VAL A 101 -9.04 -4.62 0.61
CA VAL A 101 -8.24 -4.29 -0.59
C VAL A 101 -6.75 -4.48 -0.31
N MET A 102 -6.25 -3.99 0.82
CA MET A 102 -4.83 -4.12 1.17
C MET A 102 -4.40 -5.57 1.43
N CYS A 103 -5.25 -6.37 2.07
CA CYS A 103 -5.01 -7.81 2.22
C CYS A 103 -4.95 -8.52 0.86
N ALA A 104 -5.90 -8.22 -0.04
CA ALA A 104 -5.93 -8.79 -1.37
C ALA A 104 -4.67 -8.42 -2.17
N LEU A 105 -4.30 -7.14 -2.21
CA LEU A 105 -3.08 -6.67 -2.87
C LEU A 105 -1.82 -7.31 -2.28
N SER A 106 -1.73 -7.40 -0.95
CA SER A 106 -0.58 -8.03 -0.29
C SER A 106 -0.46 -9.50 -0.65
N LEU A 107 -1.56 -10.25 -0.63
CA LEU A 107 -1.58 -11.67 -1.02
C LEU A 107 -1.25 -11.85 -2.50
N SER A 108 -1.86 -11.05 -3.39
CA SER A 108 -1.58 -11.08 -4.83
C SER A 108 -0.11 -10.80 -5.13
N SER A 109 0.49 -9.80 -4.46
CA SER A 109 1.91 -9.50 -4.63
C SER A 109 2.81 -10.66 -4.19
N LEU A 110 2.48 -11.31 -3.05
CA LEU A 110 3.24 -12.44 -2.55
C LEU A 110 3.16 -13.64 -3.51
N LEU A 111 1.96 -13.94 -4.01
CA LEU A 111 1.74 -15.00 -5.00
C LEU A 111 2.49 -14.73 -6.31
N TYR A 112 2.51 -13.47 -6.76
CA TYR A 112 3.26 -13.07 -7.94
C TYR A 112 4.76 -13.31 -7.75
N ILE A 113 5.33 -12.87 -6.62
CA ILE A 113 6.75 -13.08 -6.31
C ILE A 113 7.07 -14.58 -6.29
N LEU A 114 6.31 -15.37 -5.53
CA LEU A 114 6.52 -16.82 -5.44
C LEU A 114 6.38 -17.52 -6.80
N GLY A 115 5.44 -17.10 -7.62
CA GLY A 115 5.24 -17.62 -8.98
C GLY A 115 6.34 -17.22 -9.97
N SER A 116 7.00 -16.08 -9.74
CA SER A 116 8.11 -15.60 -10.57
C SER A 116 9.47 -16.23 -10.22
N MET A 117 9.63 -16.80 -9.02
CA MET A 117 10.87 -17.40 -8.55
C MET A 117 11.50 -18.44 -9.50
N PRO A 118 10.74 -19.35 -10.16
CA PRO A 118 11.32 -20.35 -11.07
C PRO A 118 11.99 -19.77 -12.31
N TRP A 119 11.67 -18.53 -12.70
CA TRP A 119 12.11 -17.91 -13.95
C TRP A 119 13.14 -16.80 -13.77
N GLY A 120 13.49 -16.40 -12.54
CA GLY A 120 13.96 -15.02 -12.38
C GLY A 120 14.85 -14.68 -11.19
N PHE A 121 15.69 -15.58 -10.68
CA PHE A 121 16.76 -15.18 -9.76
C PHE A 121 18.07 -15.95 -9.99
N SER A 122 18.77 -15.68 -11.10
CA SER A 122 20.21 -16.00 -11.19
C SER A 122 21.01 -14.81 -10.63
N SER A 123 21.08 -14.70 -9.32
CA SER A 123 21.84 -13.65 -8.65
C SER A 123 22.80 -14.24 -7.62
N SER A 124 23.74 -13.42 -7.15
CA SER A 124 24.68 -13.83 -6.11
C SER A 124 23.95 -14.08 -4.77
N GLY A 125 24.53 -14.92 -3.90
CA GLY A 125 23.92 -15.23 -2.60
C GLY A 125 23.66 -14.01 -1.71
N SER A 126 24.46 -12.94 -1.83
CA SER A 126 24.27 -11.68 -1.10
C SER A 126 23.04 -10.92 -1.58
N GLU A 127 22.75 -10.92 -2.88
CA GLU A 127 21.57 -10.26 -3.46
C GLU A 127 20.28 -10.98 -3.04
N ILE A 128 20.33 -12.32 -3.00
CA ILE A 128 19.22 -13.13 -2.48
C ILE A 128 18.97 -12.82 -1.00
N TYR A 129 20.02 -12.75 -0.18
CA TYR A 129 19.90 -12.39 1.23
C TYR A 129 19.29 -10.99 1.41
N LEU A 130 19.79 -9.99 0.68
CA LEU A 130 19.29 -8.62 0.75
C LEU A 130 17.80 -8.55 0.38
N ALA A 131 17.40 -9.22 -0.71
CA ALA A 131 16.01 -9.28 -1.15
C ALA A 131 15.08 -9.93 -0.11
N VAL A 132 15.55 -10.98 0.57
CA VAL A 132 14.78 -11.62 1.66
C VAL A 132 14.61 -10.66 2.83
N VAL A 133 15.68 -9.99 3.26
CA VAL A 133 15.63 -9.02 4.36
C VAL A 133 14.69 -7.86 4.02
N GLU A 134 14.83 -7.28 2.82
CA GLU A 134 13.95 -6.22 2.33
C GLU A 134 12.49 -6.68 2.27
N GLY A 135 12.24 -7.89 1.75
CA GLY A 135 10.90 -8.49 1.71
C GLY A 135 10.29 -8.65 3.10
N VAL A 136 11.06 -9.12 4.08
CA VAL A 136 10.60 -9.27 5.47
C VAL A 136 10.21 -7.92 6.07
N PHE A 137 11.03 -6.89 5.91
CA PHE A 137 10.71 -5.55 6.41
C PHE A 137 9.50 -4.94 5.68
N PHE A 138 9.42 -5.10 4.36
CA PHE A 138 8.30 -4.61 3.56
C PHE A 138 6.98 -5.28 3.94
N TYR A 139 6.91 -6.61 3.90
CA TYR A 139 5.68 -7.32 4.26
C TYR A 139 5.34 -7.18 5.74
N GLY A 140 6.35 -7.19 6.62
CA GLY A 140 6.15 -6.98 8.06
C GLY A 140 5.53 -5.62 8.38
N SER A 141 6.06 -4.54 7.80
CA SER A 141 5.51 -3.19 7.97
C SER A 141 4.12 -3.06 7.33
N MET A 142 3.90 -3.65 6.16
CA MET A 142 2.60 -3.65 5.50
C MET A 142 1.52 -4.36 6.33
N LEU A 143 1.82 -5.56 6.81
CA LEU A 143 0.91 -6.34 7.67
C LEU A 143 0.62 -5.60 8.96
N TYR A 144 1.62 -4.94 9.53
CA TYR A 144 1.43 -4.10 10.71
C TYR A 144 0.45 -2.94 10.44
N CYS A 145 0.61 -2.21 9.33
CA CYS A 145 -0.33 -1.15 8.93
C CYS A 145 -1.75 -1.69 8.78
N ILE A 146 -1.92 -2.84 8.12
CA ILE A 146 -3.22 -3.51 7.93
C ILE A 146 -3.84 -3.86 9.29
N LEU A 147 -3.06 -4.45 10.21
CA LEU A 147 -3.51 -4.81 11.54
C LEU A 147 -3.92 -3.58 12.36
N CYS A 148 -3.19 -2.46 12.26
CA CYS A 148 -3.54 -1.20 12.92
C CYS A 148 -4.91 -0.69 12.46
N VAL A 149 -5.12 -0.62 11.13
CA VAL A 149 -6.38 -0.14 10.55
C VAL A 149 -7.54 -1.09 10.86
N ASN A 150 -7.31 -2.40 10.80
CA ASN A 150 -8.32 -3.39 11.18
C ASN A 150 -8.69 -3.28 12.66
N SER A 151 -7.72 -3.05 13.54
CA SER A 151 -7.97 -2.87 14.98
C SER A 151 -8.77 -1.60 15.25
N PHE A 152 -8.47 -0.50 14.56
CA PHE A 152 -9.27 0.71 14.63
C PHE A 152 -10.70 0.49 14.13
N TYR A 153 -10.87 -0.22 13.02
CA TYR A 153 -12.18 -0.63 12.50
C TYR A 153 -12.97 -1.44 13.54
N LEU A 154 -12.37 -2.46 14.14
CA LEU A 154 -13.02 -3.29 15.15
C LEU A 154 -13.42 -2.48 16.39
N MET A 155 -12.58 -1.54 16.82
CA MET A 155 -12.89 -0.62 17.91
C MET A 155 -14.10 0.27 17.60
N LEU A 156 -14.16 0.85 16.39
CA LEU A 156 -15.30 1.65 15.96
C LEU A 156 -16.57 0.82 15.87
N LYS A 157 -16.49 -0.36 15.26
CA LYS A 157 -17.62 -1.28 15.14
C LYS A 157 -18.16 -1.71 16.51
N SER A 158 -17.28 -2.05 17.45
CA SER A 158 -17.69 -2.39 18.82
C SER A 158 -18.40 -1.20 19.50
N THR A 159 -17.95 0.03 19.23
CA THR A 159 -18.61 1.23 19.74
C THR A 159 -20.00 1.45 19.11
N GLU A 160 -20.16 1.17 17.82
CA GLU A 160 -21.45 1.21 17.12
C GLU A 160 -22.42 0.15 17.67
N ASP A 161 -21.95 -1.09 17.82
CA ASP A 161 -22.76 -2.22 18.31
C ASP A 161 -23.25 -1.98 19.76
N MET A 162 -22.44 -1.34 20.61
CA MET A 162 -22.84 -0.99 21.98
C MET A 162 -23.86 0.15 22.07
N ARG A 163 -24.01 0.99 21.04
CA ARG A 163 -25.02 2.06 21.03
C ARG A 163 -26.43 1.52 20.76
N GLY A 164 -26.57 0.24 20.37
CA GLY A 164 -27.84 -0.41 20.06
C GLY A 164 -28.54 0.19 18.83
N PRO A 165 -29.61 -0.44 18.31
CA PRO A 165 -30.46 0.21 17.30
C PRO A 165 -31.02 1.51 17.91
N CYS A 166 -31.05 2.60 17.13
CA CYS A 166 -31.81 3.79 17.52
C CYS A 166 -33.19 3.30 17.96
N LYS A 167 -33.57 3.54 19.22
CA LYS A 167 -34.94 3.37 19.63
C LYS A 167 -35.75 4.24 18.66
N ALA A 168 -36.48 3.59 17.77
CA ALA A 168 -37.54 4.27 17.06
C ALA A 168 -38.57 4.55 18.13
N ASP A 169 -38.60 5.81 18.58
CA ASP A 169 -39.72 6.33 19.38
C ASP A 169 -40.95 6.26 18.45
N TYR A 170 -41.66 5.14 18.50
CA TYR A 170 -43.01 4.98 17.98
C TYR A 170 -44.00 5.20 19.13
#